data_AF-A0A420IKR3-F1
#
_entry.id   AF-A0A420IKR3-F1
#
_cell.length_a   1.000
_cell.length_b   1.000
_cell.length_c   1.000
_cell.angle_alpha   90.00
_cell.angle_beta   90.00
_cell.angle_gamma   90.00
#
_symmetry.space_group_name_H-M   'P 1'
#
loop_
_entity.id
_entity.type
_entity.pdbx_description
1 polymer ?
#
loop_
_entity_poly.entity_id
_entity_poly.type
_entity_poly.pdbx_seq_one_letter_code
_entity_poly.pdbx_strand_id
1 'polypeptide(L)'
;MPQDLPPVGGYGPVQYKRNLPARGFRPSVLLLGMASIMTYGFWRVGQGIREHNELAREKMWSRIYLIPMLTAEEDRDLVRRHLADLAREESLLGSKTSPYNSERYVPMSQNLTAPTEALKKSLFFTSLPLRANHQ
;
A
#
# COMPACT_ATOMS: atom_id res chain seq x y z
N MET A 1 81.26 24.83 -30.13
CA MET A 1 79.79 24.80 -30.31
C MET A 1 79.21 25.93 -29.47
N PRO A 2 78.27 26.73 -29.98
CA PRO A 2 77.61 27.75 -29.17
C PRO A 2 76.83 27.07 -28.03
N GLN A 3 77.01 27.59 -26.82
CA GLN A 3 76.44 27.05 -25.59
C GLN A 3 75.08 27.71 -25.34
N ASP A 4 74.03 26.91 -25.16
CA ASP A 4 72.68 27.44 -24.90
C ASP A 4 72.63 28.07 -23.50
N LEU A 5 72.48 29.39 -23.49
CA LEU A 5 72.38 30.22 -22.30
C LEU A 5 70.94 30.69 -22.12
N PRO A 6 70.48 30.89 -20.87
CA PRO A 6 69.18 31.49 -20.62
C PRO A 6 69.14 32.91 -21.19
N PRO A 7 67.95 33.39 -21.62
CA PRO A 7 67.79 34.75 -22.11
C PRO A 7 68.24 35.77 -21.07
N VAL A 8 68.80 36.91 -21.51
CA VAL A 8 69.39 37.95 -20.63
C VAL A 8 68.38 38.49 -19.59
N GLY A 9 67.07 38.35 -19.85
CA GLY A 9 65.97 38.70 -18.93
C GLY A 9 65.39 37.54 -18.10
N GLY A 10 65.94 36.33 -18.20
CA GLY A 10 65.45 35.13 -17.49
C GLY A 10 64.14 34.56 -18.04
N TYR A 11 63.66 33.48 -17.41
CA TYR A 11 62.35 32.88 -17.73
C TYR A 11 61.23 33.53 -16.92
N GLY A 12 60.04 33.58 -17.51
CA GLY A 12 58.84 34.07 -16.83
C GLY A 12 58.52 33.25 -15.57
N PRO A 13 57.86 33.85 -14.57
CA PRO A 13 57.56 33.16 -13.33
C PRO A 13 56.54 32.03 -13.56
N VAL A 14 56.96 30.80 -13.27
CA VAL A 14 56.11 29.61 -13.36
C VAL A 14 55.35 29.43 -12.05
N GLN A 15 54.03 29.27 -12.14
CA GLN A 15 53.18 29.08 -10.96
C GLN A 15 53.29 27.63 -10.45
N TYR A 16 54.19 27.39 -9.49
CA TYR A 16 54.42 26.06 -8.90
C TYR A 16 53.48 25.73 -7.73
N LYS A 17 52.70 26.71 -7.26
CA LYS A 17 51.77 26.55 -6.13
C LYS A 17 50.38 26.12 -6.59
N ARG A 18 49.71 25.32 -5.76
CA ARG A 18 48.33 24.88 -6.02
C ARG A 18 47.37 26.07 -5.96
N ASN A 19 46.67 26.33 -7.07
CA ASN A 19 45.62 27.36 -7.17
C ASN A 19 44.23 26.71 -7.12
N LEU A 20 43.82 26.23 -5.95
CA LEU A 20 42.46 25.71 -5.74
C LEU A 20 41.67 26.68 -4.85
N PRO A 21 40.82 27.55 -5.43
CA PRO A 21 39.97 28.42 -4.65
C PRO A 21 38.85 27.62 -3.97
N ALA A 22 38.73 27.74 -2.64
CA ALA A 22 37.59 27.20 -1.91
C ALA A 22 36.34 28.03 -2.23
N ARG A 23 35.59 27.60 -3.27
CA ARG A 23 34.36 28.24 -3.73
C ARG A 23 33.15 27.56 -3.10
N GLY A 24 32.16 28.35 -2.68
CA GLY A 24 30.89 27.86 -2.15
C GLY A 24 30.33 28.72 -1.03
N PHE A 25 29.10 28.42 -0.62
CA PHE A 25 28.48 29.01 0.56
C PHE A 25 29.04 28.39 1.84
N ARG A 26 29.05 29.16 2.92
CA ARG A 26 29.46 28.64 4.24
C ARG A 26 28.51 27.51 4.66
N PRO A 27 29.00 26.42 5.27
CA PRO A 27 28.15 25.29 5.67
C PRO A 27 26.95 25.69 6.53
N SER A 28 27.11 26.71 7.38
CA SER A 28 26.03 27.24 8.21
C SER A 28 24.86 27.81 7.39
N VAL A 29 25.13 28.45 6.26
CA VAL A 29 24.09 29.00 5.37
C VAL A 29 23.31 27.87 4.71
N LEU A 30 23.99 26.80 4.33
CA LEU A 30 23.35 25.60 3.76
C LEU A 30 22.43 24.92 4.78
N LEU A 31 22.88 24.78 6.03
CA LEU A 31 22.05 24.21 7.11
C LEU A 31 20.82 25.06 7.40
N LEU A 32 20.97 26.39 7.41
CA LEU A 32 19.83 27.31 7.58
C LEU A 32 18.83 27.21 6.41
N GLY A 33 19.32 27.14 5.18
CA GLY A 33 18.48 26.96 4.00
C GLY A 33 17.74 25.62 4.01
N MET A 34 18.40 24.55 4.43
CA MET A 34 17.75 23.24 4.58
C MET A 34 16.68 23.27 5.68
N ALA A 35 17.01 23.82 6.85
CA ALA A 35 16.09 23.90 7.97
C ALA A 35 14.83 24.70 7.61
N SER A 36 14.97 25.84 6.92
CA SER A 36 13.81 26.65 6.52
C SER A 36 12.89 25.92 5.54
N ILE A 37 13.45 25.21 4.55
CA ILE A 37 12.69 24.38 3.62
C ILE A 37 11.95 23.27 4.36
N MET A 38 12.62 22.58 5.30
CA MET A 38 11.99 21.53 6.09
C MET A 38 10.86 22.08 6.96
N THR A 39 11.07 23.18 7.68
CA THR A 39 10.03 23.81 8.51
C THR A 39 8.80 24.19 7.67
N TYR A 40 9.00 24.76 6.48
CA TYR A 40 7.90 25.05 5.56
C TYR A 40 7.19 23.78 5.07
N GLY A 41 7.96 22.73 4.73
CA GLY A 41 7.42 21.43 4.34
C GLY A 41 6.52 20.83 5.42
N PHE A 42 6.96 20.82 6.68
CA PHE A 42 6.17 20.33 7.80
C PHE A 42 4.90 21.15 8.04
N TRP A 43 4.96 22.47 7.87
CA TRP A 43 3.77 23.31 7.95
C TRP A 43 2.75 22.96 6.85
N ARG A 44 3.19 22.76 5.61
CA ARG A 44 2.30 22.39 4.49
C ARG A 44 1.68 21.01 4.67
N VAL A 45 2.47 20.03 5.13
CA VAL A 45 1.97 18.67 5.44
C VAL A 45 0.93 18.71 6.56
N GLY A 46 1.15 19.52 7.59
CA GLY A 46 0.19 19.70 8.68
C GLY A 46 -1.19 20.17 8.21
N GLN A 47 -1.25 21.04 7.19
CA GLN A 47 -2.51 21.44 6.57
C GLN A 47 -3.18 20.28 5.81
N GLY A 48 -2.40 19.52 5.03
CA GLY A 48 -2.93 18.36 4.29
C GLY A 48 -3.45 17.25 5.20
N ILE A 49 -2.82 17.01 6.35
CA ILE A 49 -3.32 16.03 7.34
C ILE A 49 -4.70 16.41 7.87
N ARG A 50 -4.96 17.71 8.07
CA ARG A 50 -6.27 18.19 8.53
C ARG A 50 -7.36 17.90 7.50
N GLU A 51 -7.09 18.20 6.23
CA GLU A 51 -7.97 17.89 5.11
C GLU A 51 -8.23 16.38 4.98
N HIS A 52 -7.19 15.55 5.06
CA HIS A 52 -7.35 14.09 5.03
C HIS A 52 -8.19 13.56 6.20
N ASN A 53 -8.09 14.14 7.38
CA ASN A 53 -8.90 13.76 8.53
C ASN A 53 -10.38 14.11 8.32
N GLU A 54 -10.68 15.24 7.66
CA GLU A 54 -12.04 15.63 7.31
C GLU A 54 -12.63 14.68 6.25
N LEU A 55 -11.87 14.35 5.21
CA LEU A 55 -12.27 13.37 4.20
C LEU A 55 -12.47 11.97 4.80
N ALA A 56 -11.59 11.55 5.71
CA ALA A 56 -11.73 10.27 6.42
C ALA A 56 -12.98 10.26 7.31
N ARG A 57 -13.31 11.39 7.93
CA ARG A 57 -14.53 11.57 8.71
C ARG A 57 -15.77 11.45 7.80
N GLU A 58 -15.80 12.15 6.68
CA GLU A 58 -16.88 12.05 5.69
C GLU A 58 -17.09 10.61 5.22
N LYS A 59 -16.00 9.91 4.85
CA LYS A 59 -16.03 8.50 4.47
C LYS A 59 -16.55 7.59 5.58
N MET A 60 -16.25 7.91 6.84
CA MET A 60 -16.73 7.14 7.98
C MET A 60 -18.23 7.35 8.20
N TRP A 61 -18.71 8.59 8.09
CA TRP A 61 -20.13 8.89 8.16
C TRP A 61 -20.90 8.21 7.03
N SER A 62 -20.43 8.26 5.79
CA SER A 62 -21.09 7.57 4.67
C SER A 62 -21.19 6.06 4.93
N ARG A 63 -20.17 5.46 5.53
CA ARG A 63 -20.21 4.06 5.96
C ARG A 63 -21.21 3.80 7.08
N ILE A 64 -21.27 4.64 8.13
CA ILE A 64 -22.22 4.48 9.24
C ILE A 64 -23.67 4.45 8.73
N TYR A 65 -24.00 5.28 7.74
CA TYR A 65 -25.34 5.29 7.15
C TYR A 65 -25.66 4.04 6.31
N LEU A 66 -24.65 3.43 5.69
CA LEU A 66 -24.83 2.26 4.82
C LEU A 66 -24.73 0.92 5.57
N ILE A 67 -23.98 0.86 6.67
CA ILE A 67 -23.75 -0.37 7.46
C ILE A 67 -25.07 -1.08 7.79
N PRO A 68 -26.11 -0.42 8.36
CA PRO A 68 -27.32 -1.13 8.76
C PRO A 68 -28.03 -1.83 7.61
N MET A 69 -28.04 -1.23 6.42
CA MET A 69 -28.62 -1.84 5.23
C MET A 69 -27.81 -3.07 4.80
N LEU A 70 -26.48 -2.93 4.69
CA LEU A 70 -25.60 -4.00 4.24
C LEU A 70 -25.58 -5.18 5.22
N THR A 71 -25.54 -4.90 6.52
CA THR A 71 -25.63 -5.93 7.57
C THR A 71 -26.98 -6.64 7.51
N ALA A 72 -28.08 -5.93 7.26
CA ALA A 72 -29.39 -6.58 7.10
C ALA A 72 -29.50 -7.44 5.83
N GLU A 73 -28.78 -7.11 4.76
CA GLU A 73 -28.68 -7.97 3.57
C GLU A 73 -27.84 -9.23 3.86
N GLU A 74 -26.69 -9.04 4.50
CA GLU A 74 -25.81 -10.15 4.91
C GLU A 74 -26.51 -11.12 5.87
N ASP A 75 -27.21 -10.61 6.89
CA ASP A 75 -27.95 -11.43 7.85
C ASP A 75 -29.02 -12.30 7.16
N ARG A 76 -29.72 -11.79 6.13
CA ARG A 76 -30.69 -12.58 5.35
C ARG A 76 -30.03 -13.70 4.57
N ASP A 77 -28.90 -13.42 3.92
CA ASP A 77 -28.14 -14.40 3.15
C ASP A 77 -27.55 -15.50 4.05
N LEU A 78 -27.04 -15.12 5.23
CA LEU A 78 -26.50 -16.05 6.21
C LEU A 78 -27.58 -17.00 6.72
N VAL A 79 -28.75 -16.49 7.11
CA VAL A 79 -29.88 -17.32 7.55
C VAL A 79 -30.33 -18.26 6.43
N ARG A 80 -30.43 -17.77 5.19
CA ARG A 80 -30.80 -18.62 4.03
C ARG A 80 -29.84 -19.79 3.86
N ARG A 81 -28.52 -19.55 3.94
CA ARG A 81 -27.50 -20.61 3.81
C ARG A 81 -27.59 -21.59 4.98
N HIS A 82 -27.69 -21.06 6.20
CA HIS A 82 -27.76 -21.88 7.41
C HIS A 82 -28.96 -22.83 7.40
N LEU A 83 -30.15 -22.34 7.03
CA LEU A 83 -31.35 -23.17 6.93
C LEU A 83 -31.24 -24.22 5.81
N ALA A 84 -30.63 -23.87 4.67
CA ALA A 84 -30.40 -24.81 3.58
C ALA A 84 -29.43 -25.93 3.98
N ASP A 85 -28.40 -25.61 4.76
CA ASP A 85 -27.45 -26.59 5.28
C ASP A 85 -28.09 -27.50 6.32
N LEU A 86 -28.90 -26.96 7.24
CA LEU A 86 -29.67 -27.77 8.20
C LEU A 86 -30.68 -28.72 7.54
N ALA A 87 -31.36 -28.26 6.48
CA ALA A 87 -32.27 -29.11 5.71
C ALA A 87 -31.52 -30.22 4.95
N ARG A 88 -30.32 -29.92 4.45
CA ARG A 88 -29.44 -30.91 3.81
C ARG A 88 -28.96 -31.94 4.82
N GLU A 89 -28.52 -31.49 6.00
CA GLU A 89 -28.08 -32.36 7.09
C GLU A 89 -29.19 -33.31 7.53
N GLU A 90 -30.42 -32.80 7.71
CA GLU A 90 -31.59 -33.60 8.06
C GLU A 90 -31.91 -34.67 6.98
N SER A 91 -31.78 -34.34 5.69
CA SER A 91 -31.99 -35.31 4.61
C SER A 91 -30.94 -36.41 4.54
N LEU A 92 -29.69 -36.14 4.96
CA LEU A 92 -28.56 -37.05 4.86
C LEU A 92 -28.35 -37.88 6.14
N LEU A 93 -28.49 -37.24 7.30
CA LEU A 93 -28.17 -37.79 8.62
C LEU A 93 -29.43 -38.02 9.48
N GLY A 94 -30.61 -37.56 9.04
CA GLY A 94 -31.89 -37.77 9.75
C GLY A 94 -32.06 -36.93 11.02
N SER A 95 -31.10 -36.07 11.37
CA SER A 95 -31.17 -35.20 12.55
C SER A 95 -30.44 -33.87 12.31
N LYS A 96 -30.76 -32.85 13.11
CA LYS A 96 -30.06 -31.56 13.17
C LYS A 96 -29.28 -31.52 14.47
N THR A 97 -27.95 -31.54 14.40
CA THR A 97 -27.12 -31.51 15.61
C THR A 97 -26.35 -30.20 15.74
N SER A 98 -26.33 -29.62 16.94
CA SER A 98 -25.47 -28.49 17.26
C SER A 98 -24.20 -29.01 17.95
N PRO A 99 -23.00 -28.67 17.45
CA PRO A 99 -21.75 -28.99 18.14
C PRO A 99 -21.56 -28.23 19.47
N TYR A 100 -22.38 -27.20 19.72
CA TYR A 100 -22.24 -26.33 20.88
C TYR A 100 -23.28 -26.65 21.94
N ASN A 101 -22.84 -26.64 23.19
CA ASN A 101 -23.67 -26.89 24.37
C ASN A 101 -24.52 -25.66 24.79
N SER A 102 -24.33 -24.51 24.13
CA SER A 102 -25.02 -23.25 24.44
C SER A 102 -26.05 -22.91 23.37
N GLU A 103 -27.18 -22.31 23.77
CA GLU A 103 -28.23 -21.83 22.85
C GLU A 103 -27.87 -20.53 22.11
N ARG A 104 -26.67 -19.98 22.33
CA ARG A 104 -26.20 -18.77 21.64
C ARG A 104 -25.96 -19.06 20.16
N TYR A 105 -26.45 -18.18 19.29
CA TYR A 105 -26.12 -18.22 17.87
C TYR A 105 -24.60 -18.07 17.66
N VAL A 106 -24.02 -19.00 16.92
CA VAL A 106 -22.63 -18.98 16.49
C VAL A 106 -22.63 -18.91 14.96
N PRO A 107 -21.94 -17.93 14.35
CA PRO A 107 -21.85 -17.87 12.90
C PRO A 107 -21.18 -19.13 12.37
N MET A 108 -21.72 -19.66 11.27
CA MET A 108 -21.16 -20.84 10.63
C MET A 108 -19.76 -20.53 10.09
N SER A 109 -18.82 -21.47 10.26
CA SER A 109 -17.48 -21.32 9.66
C SER A 109 -17.57 -21.44 8.14
N GLN A 110 -16.83 -20.58 7.43
CA GLN A 110 -16.86 -20.51 5.95
C GLN A 110 -16.44 -21.83 5.26
N ASN A 111 -15.81 -22.75 5.99
CA ASN A 111 -15.30 -24.00 5.47
C ASN A 111 -16.37 -25.12 5.43
N LEU A 112 -17.47 -24.96 6.16
CA LEU A 112 -18.54 -25.96 6.28
C LEU A 112 -19.70 -25.73 5.32
N THR A 113 -19.91 -24.49 4.88
CA THR A 113 -20.77 -24.24 3.73
C THR A 113 -20.12 -24.92 2.54
N ALA A 114 -20.82 -25.86 1.89
CA ALA A 114 -20.37 -26.39 0.61
C ALA A 114 -20.06 -25.18 -0.27
N PRO A 115 -18.80 -24.98 -0.69
CA PRO A 115 -18.55 -23.89 -1.60
C PRO A 115 -19.38 -24.20 -2.84
N THR A 116 -19.94 -23.18 -3.45
CA THR A 116 -20.41 -23.23 -4.83
C THR A 116 -19.22 -23.45 -5.80
N GLU A 117 -18.21 -24.24 -5.41
CA GLU A 117 -17.06 -24.71 -6.17
C GLU A 117 -17.49 -25.52 -7.40
N ALA A 118 -18.71 -26.07 -7.42
CA ALA A 118 -19.26 -26.65 -8.64
C ALA A 118 -19.40 -25.62 -9.78
N LEU A 119 -19.49 -24.31 -9.47
CA LEU A 119 -19.54 -23.23 -10.45
C LEU A 119 -18.23 -22.41 -10.56
N LYS A 120 -17.35 -22.43 -9.54
CA LYS A 120 -16.04 -21.77 -9.64
C LYS A 120 -15.02 -22.59 -10.45
N LYS A 121 -15.06 -23.92 -10.37
CA LYS A 121 -14.17 -24.79 -11.17
C LYS A 121 -14.44 -24.71 -12.68
N SER A 122 -15.67 -24.42 -13.10
CA SER A 122 -16.01 -24.25 -14.53
C SER A 122 -15.65 -22.86 -15.09
N LEU A 123 -15.68 -21.82 -14.26
CA LEU A 123 -15.33 -20.44 -14.68
C LEU A 123 -13.83 -20.14 -14.63
N PHE A 124 -13.05 -20.88 -13.83
CA PHE A 124 -11.58 -20.69 -13.73
C PHE A 124 -10.78 -21.48 -14.79
N PHE A 125 -11.41 -22.44 -15.49
CA PHE A 125 -10.75 -23.24 -16.52
C PHE A 125 -10.74 -22.58 -17.92
N THR A 126 -11.46 -21.47 -18.10
CA THR A 126 -11.56 -20.75 -19.38
C THR A 126 -10.66 -19.52 -19.51
N SER A 127 -9.76 -19.26 -18.55
CA SER A 127 -8.85 -18.10 -18.60
C SER A 127 -7.36 -18.45 -18.45
N LEU A 128 -6.91 -19.58 -19.02
CA LEU A 128 -5.49 -19.75 -19.32
C LEU A 128 -5.19 -19.05 -20.66
N PRO A 129 -4.39 -17.97 -20.70
CA PRO A 129 -3.83 -17.52 -21.96
C PRO A 129 -2.75 -18.54 -22.38
N LEU A 130 -3.04 -19.28 -23.44
CA LEU A 130 -2.03 -19.90 -24.30
C LEU A 130 -1.08 -18.81 -24.80
N ARG A 131 -0.01 -18.52 -24.05
CA ARG A 131 1.10 -17.72 -24.55
C ARG A 131 1.99 -18.63 -25.38
N ALA A 132 1.76 -18.57 -26.68
CA ALA A 132 2.61 -19.15 -27.72
C ALA A 132 4.07 -18.70 -27.52
N ASN A 133 4.97 -19.66 -27.43
CA ASN A 133 6.40 -19.44 -27.69
C ASN A 133 6.64 -19.96 -29.10
N HIS A 134 6.75 -19.02 -30.04
CA HIS A 134 7.36 -19.23 -31.35
C HIS A 134 8.53 -18.24 -31.43
N GLN A 135 9.72 -18.80 -31.70
CA GLN A 135 11.03 -18.17 -31.92
C GLN A 135 11.80 -17.74 -30.66
#